data_AF-A0A259M4A7-F1
#
_entry.id   AF-A0A259M4A7-F1
#
_cell.length_a   1.000
_cell.length_b   1.000
_cell.length_c   1.000
_cell.angle_alpha   90.00
_cell.angle_beta   90.00
_cell.angle_gamma   90.00
#
_symmetry.space_group_name_H-M   'P 1'
#
loop_
_entity.id
_entity.type
_entity.pdbx_description
1 polymer ?
#
loop_
_entity_poly.entity_id
_entity_poly.type
_entity_poly.pdbx_seq_one_letter_code
_entity_poly.pdbx_strand_id
1 'polypeptide(L)'
;SGWLLWQGLEGVLMMTSRGSSLAQAVDLLNGWRFVAAGIAIIGGLLVAANVRFGGVLALVGTLLFAALAAAFILAGTDSSLWMDEVLGAAAMIVLTGILLFIRRS
;
A
#
# COMPACT_ATOMS: atom_id res chain seq x y z
N SER A 1 -6.60 -12.01 14.75
CA SER A 1 -5.91 -12.64 13.60
C SER A 1 -6.86 -13.42 12.69
N GLY A 2 -7.95 -14.03 13.18
CA GLY A 2 -8.91 -14.77 12.33
C GLY A 2 -9.69 -13.92 11.31
N TRP A 3 -9.87 -12.62 11.56
CA TRP A 3 -10.60 -11.71 10.67
C TRP A 3 -9.87 -11.43 9.35
N LEU A 4 -8.53 -11.30 9.38
CA LEU A 4 -7.70 -11.15 8.17
C LEU A 4 -7.70 -12.42 7.31
N LEU A 5 -7.77 -13.60 7.95
CA LEU A 5 -7.91 -14.88 7.26
C LEU A 5 -9.28 -15.03 6.59
N TRP A 6 -10.35 -14.52 7.22
CA TRP A 6 -11.71 -14.57 6.69
C TRP A 6 -11.89 -13.69 5.44
N GLN A 7 -11.37 -12.45 5.46
CA GLN A 7 -11.44 -11.57 4.28
C GLN A 7 -10.58 -12.06 3.11
N GLY A 8 -9.41 -12.65 3.40
CA GLY A 8 -8.62 -13.34 2.38
C GLY A 8 -9.39 -14.50 1.75
N LEU A 9 -10.18 -15.24 2.52
CA LEU A 9 -10.96 -16.39 2.05
C LEU A 9 -12.16 -15.99 1.19
N GLU A 10 -12.91 -14.95 1.56
CA GLU A 10 -14.05 -14.45 0.75
C GLU A 10 -13.58 -13.90 -0.61
N GLY A 11 -12.46 -13.17 -0.63
CA GLY A 11 -11.83 -12.73 -1.88
C GLY A 11 -11.40 -13.89 -2.77
N VAL A 12 -10.85 -14.95 -2.16
CA VAL A 12 -10.46 -16.17 -2.88
C VAL A 12 -11.66 -16.89 -3.51
N LEU A 13 -12.77 -17.00 -2.79
CA LEU A 13 -13.98 -17.68 -3.25
C LEU A 13 -14.67 -16.95 -4.42
N MET A 14 -14.76 -15.62 -4.38
CA MET A 14 -15.41 -14.85 -5.45
C MET A 14 -14.66 -14.92 -6.78
N MET A 15 -13.35 -15.01 -6.75
CA MET A 15 -12.54 -14.94 -7.96
C MET A 15 -12.19 -16.32 -8.56
N THR A 16 -12.19 -17.39 -7.76
CA THR A 16 -12.08 -18.79 -8.27
C THR A 16 -13.28 -19.14 -9.17
N SER A 17 -14.43 -18.49 -8.95
CA SER A 17 -15.62 -18.62 -9.80
C SER A 17 -15.47 -18.09 -11.24
N ARG A 18 -14.39 -17.33 -11.55
CA ARG A 18 -14.20 -16.60 -12.83
C ARG A 18 -13.12 -17.16 -13.76
N GLY A 19 -12.52 -18.32 -13.46
CA GLY A 19 -11.69 -19.07 -14.42
C GLY A 19 -10.27 -18.54 -14.74
N SER A 20 -9.84 -17.40 -14.18
CA SER A 20 -8.43 -16.96 -14.17
C SER A 20 -7.71 -17.49 -12.92
N SER A 21 -6.41 -17.83 -12.96
CA SER A 21 -5.62 -18.23 -11.79
C SER A 21 -5.44 -17.05 -10.82
N LEU A 22 -6.48 -16.79 -10.04
CA LEU A 22 -6.58 -15.72 -9.05
C LEU A 22 -5.33 -15.58 -8.17
N ALA A 23 -4.74 -16.70 -7.74
CA ALA A 23 -3.51 -16.73 -6.96
C ALA A 23 -2.40 -15.87 -7.58
N GLN A 24 -2.31 -15.85 -8.91
CA GLN A 24 -1.29 -15.12 -9.65
C GLN A 24 -1.55 -13.61 -9.66
N ALA A 25 -2.81 -13.18 -9.77
CA ALA A 25 -3.18 -11.76 -9.70
C ALA A 25 -3.04 -11.22 -8.26
N VAL A 26 -3.42 -12.01 -7.26
CA VAL A 26 -3.28 -11.67 -5.84
C VAL A 26 -1.81 -11.61 -5.43
N ASP A 27 -0.96 -12.54 -5.89
CA ASP A 27 0.48 -12.53 -5.62
C ASP A 27 1.16 -11.29 -6.21
N LEU A 28 0.80 -10.88 -7.43
CA LEU A 28 1.30 -9.65 -8.05
C LEU A 28 0.90 -8.39 -7.28
N LEU A 29 -0.36 -8.32 -6.82
CA LEU A 29 -0.89 -7.18 -6.07
C LEU A 29 -0.30 -7.10 -4.65
N ASN A 30 -0.09 -8.24 -4.00
CA ASN A 30 0.64 -8.32 -2.74
C ASN A 30 2.11 -7.87 -2.91
N GLY A 31 2.76 -8.31 -4.00
CA GLY A 31 4.10 -7.85 -4.36
C GLY A 31 4.21 -6.33 -4.48
N TRP A 32 3.24 -5.69 -5.14
CA TRP A 32 3.19 -4.23 -5.22
C TRP A 32 3.12 -3.55 -3.85
N ARG A 33 2.27 -4.06 -2.94
CA ARG A 33 2.15 -3.51 -1.58
C ARG A 33 3.48 -3.55 -0.85
N PHE A 34 4.18 -4.68 -0.89
CA PHE A 34 5.47 -4.82 -0.24
C PHE A 34 6.55 -3.92 -0.85
N VAL A 35 6.57 -3.77 -2.17
CA VAL A 35 7.53 -2.87 -2.83
C VAL A 35 7.24 -1.42 -2.46
N ALA A 36 5.99 -0.97 -2.58
CA ALA A 36 5.62 0.41 -2.27
C ALA A 36 5.84 0.76 -0.79
N ALA A 37 5.38 -0.10 0.13
CA ALA A 37 5.60 0.07 1.57
C ALA A 37 7.09 -0.02 1.93
N GLY A 38 7.83 -0.95 1.31
CA GLY A 38 9.27 -1.11 1.51
C GLY A 38 10.05 0.14 1.13
N ILE A 39 9.76 0.72 -0.05
CA ILE A 39 10.36 1.99 -0.49
C ILE A 39 10.05 3.11 0.51
N ALA A 40 8.79 3.21 0.97
CA ALA A 40 8.38 4.22 1.91
C ALA A 40 9.12 4.10 3.26
N ILE A 41 9.21 2.88 3.79
CA ILE A 41 9.91 2.56 5.05
C ILE A 41 11.40 2.87 4.92
N ILE A 42 12.05 2.43 3.84
CA ILE A 42 13.47 2.73 3.59
C ILE A 42 13.68 4.24 3.55
N GLY A 43 12.82 4.97 2.85
CA GLY A 43 12.86 6.43 2.82
C GLY A 43 12.72 7.06 4.20
N GLY A 44 11.76 6.61 5.02
CA GLY A 44 11.58 7.07 6.40
C GLY A 44 12.79 6.79 7.29
N LEU A 45 13.41 5.62 7.16
CA LEU A 45 14.64 5.27 7.87
C LEU A 45 15.82 6.16 7.43
N LEU A 46 15.92 6.46 6.14
CA LEU A 46 16.93 7.40 5.63
C LEU A 46 16.70 8.82 6.16
N VAL A 47 15.45 9.26 6.33
CA VAL A 47 15.15 10.53 7.02
C VAL A 47 15.64 10.50 8.46
N ALA A 48 15.34 9.43 9.20
CA ALA A 48 15.77 9.27 10.59
C ALA A 48 17.31 9.25 10.73
N ALA A 49 18.02 8.72 9.72
CA ALA A 49 19.48 8.73 9.64
C ALA A 49 20.09 10.03 9.09
N ASN A 50 19.29 11.10 8.91
CA ASN A 50 19.70 12.38 8.31
C ASN A 50 20.31 12.26 6.90
N VAL A 51 19.97 11.20 6.16
CA VAL A 51 20.43 11.01 4.79
C VAL A 51 19.64 11.93 3.86
N ARG A 52 20.38 12.64 2.99
CA ARG A 52 19.80 13.52 1.98
C ARG A 52 18.86 12.70 1.08
N PHE A 53 17.72 13.28 0.73
CA PHE A 53 16.66 12.69 -0.09
C PHE A 53 15.87 11.52 0.51
N GLY A 54 16.10 11.11 1.77
CA GLY A 54 15.27 10.07 2.42
C GLY A 54 13.77 10.37 2.36
N GLY A 55 13.39 11.64 2.54
CA GLY A 55 11.98 12.06 2.50
C GLY A 55 11.37 11.97 1.10
N VAL A 56 12.17 12.18 0.05
CA VAL A 56 11.72 12.00 -1.34
C VAL A 56 11.45 10.53 -1.61
N LEU A 57 12.33 9.64 -1.14
CA LEU A 57 12.12 8.21 -1.28
C LEU A 57 10.88 7.74 -0.51
N ALA A 58 10.67 8.27 0.71
CA ALA A 58 9.47 8.00 1.50
C ALA A 58 8.20 8.40 0.72
N LEU A 59 8.22 9.58 0.11
CA LEU A 59 7.13 10.09 -0.73
C LEU A 59 6.87 9.22 -1.95
N VAL A 60 7.90 8.76 -2.66
CA VAL A 60 7.73 7.85 -3.81
C VAL A 60 7.01 6.58 -3.39
N GLY A 61 7.43 5.93 -2.30
CA GLY A 61 6.76 4.72 -1.80
C GLY A 61 5.31 4.97 -1.41
N THR A 62 5.03 6.09 -0.74
CA THR A 62 3.67 6.52 -0.39
C THR A 62 2.79 6.74 -1.62
N LEU A 63 3.31 7.40 -2.66
CA LEU A 63 2.57 7.66 -3.89
C LEU A 63 2.27 6.36 -4.65
N LEU A 64 3.22 5.42 -4.70
CA LEU A 64 3.00 4.10 -5.30
C LEU A 64 1.92 3.31 -4.56
N PHE A 65 1.89 3.39 -3.23
CA PHE A 65 0.86 2.72 -2.43
C PHE A 65 -0.52 3.37 -2.66
N ALA A 66 -0.59 4.71 -2.65
CA ALA A 66 -1.82 5.44 -2.94
C ALA A 66 -2.35 5.20 -4.36
N ALA A 67 -1.45 5.06 -5.34
CA ALA A 67 -1.81 4.75 -6.72
C ALA A 67 -2.51 3.39 -6.84
N LEU A 68 -2.16 2.39 -6.01
CA LEU A 68 -2.85 1.11 -5.99
C LEU A 68 -4.31 1.28 -5.53
N ALA A 69 -4.52 2.01 -4.43
CA ALA A 69 -5.86 2.29 -3.92
C ALA A 69 -6.71 3.02 -4.97
N ALA A 70 -6.13 4.05 -5.62
CA ALA A 70 -6.78 4.77 -6.70
C ALA A 70 -7.12 3.86 -7.90
N ALA A 71 -6.22 2.94 -8.27
CA ALA A 71 -6.45 2.01 -9.37
C ALA A 71 -7.65 1.08 -9.10
N PHE A 72 -7.82 0.58 -7.88
CA PHE A 72 -8.99 -0.24 -7.52
C PHE A 72 -10.30 0.55 -7.59
N ILE A 73 -10.31 1.77 -7.05
CA ILE A 73 -11.48 2.67 -7.14
C ILE A 73 -11.85 2.93 -8.60
N LEU A 74 -10.86 3.27 -9.44
CA LEU A 74 -11.07 3.57 -10.85
C LEU A 74 -11.49 2.33 -11.67
N ALA A 75 -11.07 1.14 -11.26
CA ALA A 75 -11.51 -0.12 -11.84
C ALA A 75 -12.94 -0.51 -11.42
N GLY A 76 -13.58 0.25 -10.54
CA GLY A 76 -14.95 -0.01 -10.08
C GLY A 76 -15.06 -1.27 -9.23
N THR A 77 -13.97 -1.66 -8.54
CA THR A 77 -13.99 -2.85 -7.67
C THR A 77 -14.79 -2.57 -6.39
N ASP A 78 -15.34 -3.63 -5.81
CA ASP A 78 -16.09 -3.54 -4.54
C ASP A 78 -15.27 -2.88 -3.43
N SER A 79 -15.96 -2.15 -2.55
CA SER A 79 -15.30 -1.38 -1.47
C SER A 79 -14.52 -2.24 -0.49
N SER A 80 -14.90 -3.51 -0.32
CA SER A 80 -14.14 -4.47 0.49
C SER A 80 -12.72 -4.73 -0.03
N LEU A 81 -12.44 -4.42 -1.30
CA LEU A 81 -11.13 -4.68 -1.93
C LEU A 81 -10.19 -3.47 -1.94
N TRP A 82 -10.68 -2.26 -1.63
CA TRP A 82 -9.87 -1.04 -1.68
C TRP A 82 -9.92 -0.17 -0.42
N MET A 83 -10.88 -0.39 0.48
CA MET A 83 -11.04 0.45 1.67
C MET A 83 -9.80 0.39 2.58
N ASP A 84 -9.26 -0.81 2.78
CA ASP A 84 -8.06 -1.01 3.62
C ASP A 84 -6.84 -0.33 2.98
N GLU A 85 -6.74 -0.35 1.66
CA GLU A 85 -5.68 0.29 0.88
C GLU A 85 -5.79 1.81 0.97
N VAL A 86 -7.01 2.37 0.96
CA VAL A 86 -7.24 3.80 1.17
C VAL A 86 -6.84 4.23 2.57
N LEU A 87 -7.23 3.47 3.60
CA LEU A 87 -6.85 3.76 4.98
C LEU A 87 -5.34 3.67 5.18
N GLY A 88 -4.70 2.64 4.62
CA GLY A 88 -3.25 2.49 4.60
C GLY A 88 -2.55 3.64 3.88
N ALA A 89 -3.02 4.01 2.69
CA ALA A 89 -2.50 5.14 1.92
C ALA A 89 -2.63 6.47 2.68
N ALA A 90 -3.78 6.72 3.29
CA ALA A 90 -4.02 7.92 4.08
C ALA A 90 -3.05 8.02 5.27
N ALA A 91 -2.87 6.92 6.01
CA ALA A 91 -1.90 6.86 7.10
C ALA A 91 -0.46 7.12 6.61
N MET A 92 -0.07 6.52 5.48
CA MET A 92 1.26 6.75 4.88
C MET A 92 1.45 8.20 4.42
N ILE A 93 0.43 8.83 3.84
CA ILE A 93 0.47 10.25 3.44
C ILE A 93 0.70 11.14 4.64
N VAL A 94 0.00 10.90 5.75
CA VAL A 94 0.18 11.65 6.99
C VAL A 94 1.61 11.48 7.53
N LEU A 95 2.09 10.24 7.63
CA LEU A 95 3.44 9.95 8.12
C LEU A 95 4.52 10.58 7.24
N THR A 96 4.42 10.44 5.91
CA THR A 96 5.35 11.05 4.97
C THR A 96 5.26 12.58 5.02
N GLY A 97 4.07 13.16 5.17
CA GLY A 97 3.90 14.59 5.41
C GLY A 97 4.67 15.05 6.63
N ILE A 98 4.52 14.35 7.77
CA ILE A 98 5.28 14.63 8.99
C ILE A 98 6.79 14.55 8.70
N LEU A 99 7.27 13.51 8.04
CA LEU A 99 8.70 13.34 7.72
C LEU A 99 9.27 14.47 6.83
N LEU A 100 8.46 15.01 5.93
CA LEU A 100 8.86 16.09 5.03
C LEU A 100 8.88 17.46 5.71
N PHE A 101 7.96 17.71 6.64
CA PHE A 101 7.78 19.01 7.29
C PHE A 101 8.37 19.12 8.69
N ILE A 102 8.82 18.02 9.30
CA ILE A 102 9.48 18.08 10.60
C ILE A 102 10.81 18.84 10.48
N ARG A 103 11.00 19.84 11.34
CA ARG A 103 12.24 20.60 11.40
C ARG A 103 13.32 19.71 12.00
N ARG A 104 14.39 19.51 11.25
CA ARG A 104 15.55 18.73 11.67
C ARG A 104 16.52 19.69 12.37
N SER A 105 16.79 19.45 13.65
CA SER A 105 17.73 20.20 14.50
C SER A 105 19.12 19.61 14.44
#